data_AF-A0A378QDH4-F1
#
_entry.id   AF-A0A378QDH4-F1
#
_cell.length_a   1.000
_cell.length_b   1.000
_cell.length_c   1.000
_cell.angle_alpha   90.00
_cell.angle_beta   90.00
_cell.angle_gamma   90.00
#
_symmetry.space_group_name_H-M   'P 1'
#
loop_
_entity.id
_entity.type
_entity.pdbx_description
1 polymer ?
#
loop_
_entity_poly.entity_id
_entity_poly.type
_entity_poly.pdbx_seq_one_letter_code
_entity_poly.pdbx_strand_id
1 'polypeptide(L)'
;MKKLAVLIDADNTSHKTIGLVLQEIAKYGLPIVKRVYGDWSSEINENGKPTNRLHVWRDVSLSHAITPIQQFAYTKGKDATDMMLIINAMDLLYGNQLDGFCIISSDSDFTPLASRIRESGLTVYGFGKTQTPSAFIHA
;
A
#
# COMPACT_ATOMS: atom_id res chain seq x y z
N MET A 1 19.03 -6.66 10.65
CA MET A 1 17.61 -6.26 10.75
C MET A 1 16.94 -6.61 9.43
N LYS A 2 15.73 -7.19 9.42
CA LYS A 2 15.04 -7.58 8.18
C LYS A 2 14.75 -6.34 7.32
N LYS A 3 14.99 -6.40 6.03
CA LYS A 3 14.67 -5.37 5.03
C LYS A 3 13.23 -5.55 4.56
N LEU A 4 12.40 -4.55 4.75
CA LEU A 4 10.96 -4.62 4.44
C LEU A 4 10.58 -3.64 3.33
N ALA A 5 9.67 -4.08 2.46
CA ALA A 5 8.94 -3.19 1.57
C ALA A 5 7.56 -2.89 2.17
N VAL A 6 7.23 -1.60 2.27
CA VAL A 6 5.94 -1.10 2.75
C VAL A 6 5.15 -0.58 1.55
N LEU A 7 4.05 -1.26 1.24
CA LEU A 7 3.16 -0.96 0.12
C LEU A 7 1.82 -0.52 0.68
N ILE A 8 1.43 0.71 0.38
CA ILE A 8 0.25 1.38 0.95
C ILE A 8 -0.76 1.59 -0.16
N ASP A 9 -1.95 1.07 0.05
CA ASP A 9 -3.12 1.39 -0.76
C ASP A 9 -3.77 2.67 -0.21
N ALA A 10 -3.66 3.77 -0.97
CA ALA A 10 -4.13 5.08 -0.54
C ALA A 10 -5.66 5.22 -0.58
N ASP A 11 -6.32 4.39 -1.39
CA ASP A 11 -7.77 4.43 -1.62
C ASP A 11 -8.51 3.76 -0.45
N ASN A 12 -7.93 2.70 0.13
CA ASN A 12 -8.51 1.97 1.26
C ASN A 12 -7.94 2.34 2.64
N THR A 13 -6.87 3.15 2.70
CA THR A 13 -6.17 3.50 3.95
C THR A 13 -6.35 4.97 4.35
N SER A 14 -6.37 5.24 5.66
CA SER A 14 -6.36 6.61 6.18
C SER A 14 -4.92 7.09 6.39
N HIS A 15 -4.56 8.22 5.78
CA HIS A 15 -3.27 8.91 6.02
C HIS A 15 -2.98 9.17 7.51
N LYS A 16 -4.02 9.36 8.33
CA LYS A 16 -3.88 9.69 9.76
C LYS A 16 -3.23 8.59 10.59
N THR A 17 -3.32 7.33 10.16
CA THR A 17 -2.80 6.18 10.93
C THR A 17 -1.40 5.78 10.50
N ILE A 18 -0.89 6.31 9.39
CA ILE A 18 0.37 5.85 8.78
C ILE A 18 1.58 6.04 9.69
N GLY A 19 1.65 7.15 10.42
CA GLY A 19 2.75 7.36 11.37
C GLY A 19 2.84 6.25 12.42
N LEU A 20 1.70 5.83 12.98
CA LEU A 20 1.64 4.74 13.96
C LEU A 20 1.96 3.38 13.33
N VAL A 21 1.44 3.12 12.13
CA VAL A 21 1.71 1.86 11.41
C VAL A 21 3.20 1.73 11.09
N LEU A 22 3.85 2.81 10.64
CA LEU A 22 5.30 2.79 10.38
C LEU A 22 6.14 2.59 11.65
N GLN A 23 5.71 3.15 12.78
CA GLN A 23 6.35 2.89 14.08
C GLN A 23 6.22 1.41 14.48
N GLU A 24 5.07 0.79 14.21
CA GLU A 24 4.88 -0.64 14.47
C GLU A 24 5.76 -1.50 13.54
N ILE A 25 5.80 -1.18 12.25
CA ILE A 25 6.63 -1.87 11.25
C ILE A 25 8.12 -1.84 11.65
N ALA A 26 8.59 -0.72 12.19
CA ALA A 26 9.97 -0.55 12.62
C ALA A 26 10.41 -1.55 13.71
N LYS A 27 9.47 -2.17 14.43
CA LYS A 27 9.76 -3.23 15.41
C LYS A 27 10.12 -4.56 14.74
N TYR A 28 9.62 -4.80 13.52
CA TYR A 28 9.83 -6.05 12.79
C TYR A 28 11.01 -5.98 11.81
N GLY A 29 11.34 -4.78 11.32
CA GLY A 29 12.43 -4.59 10.37
C GLY A 29 12.60 -3.14 9.91
N LEU A 30 13.55 -2.94 9.01
CA LEU A 30 13.86 -1.65 8.41
C LEU A 30 13.02 -1.48 7.13
N PRO A 31 12.08 -0.51 7.07
CA PRO A 31 11.32 -0.22 5.86
C PRO A 31 12.19 0.52 4.83
N ILE A 32 12.84 -0.24 3.94
CA ILE A 32 13.76 0.31 2.93
C ILE A 32 13.04 0.75 1.65
N VAL A 33 11.86 0.22 1.40
CA VAL A 33 10.95 0.69 0.34
C VAL A 33 9.66 1.12 1.01
N LYS A 34 9.19 2.33 0.71
CA LYS A 34 7.90 2.87 1.18
C LYS A 34 7.20 3.51 0.01
N ARG A 35 6.12 2.89 -0.46
CA ARG A 35 5.34 3.36 -1.60
C ARG A 35 3.88 3.46 -1.23
N VAL A 36 3.24 4.53 -1.70
CA VAL A 36 1.80 4.73 -1.58
C VAL A 36 1.21 4.83 -2.98
N TYR A 37 0.21 3.99 -3.27
CA TYR A 37 -0.37 3.82 -4.59
C TYR A 37 -1.75 4.47 -4.63
N GLY A 38 -2.02 5.21 -5.70
CA GLY A 38 -3.29 5.89 -5.88
C GLY A 38 -3.32 6.66 -7.19
N ASP A 39 -4.51 7.12 -7.57
CA ASP A 39 -4.66 8.12 -8.61
C ASP A 39 -4.52 9.51 -7.98
N TRP A 40 -3.38 10.17 -8.14
CA TRP A 40 -3.11 11.53 -7.63
C TRP A 40 -3.64 12.63 -8.55
N SER A 41 -4.25 12.27 -9.69
CA SER A 41 -4.90 13.24 -10.55
C SER A 41 -6.08 13.87 -9.83
N SER A 42 -6.36 15.13 -10.11
CA SER A 42 -7.46 15.85 -9.49
C SER A 42 -8.32 16.44 -10.59
N GLU A 43 -9.57 15.98 -10.67
CA GLU A 43 -10.59 16.64 -11.48
C GLU A 43 -11.34 17.63 -10.60
N ILE A 44 -11.91 18.66 -11.22
CA ILE A 44 -12.81 19.59 -10.53
C ILE A 44 -14.24 19.17 -10.84
N ASN A 45 -15.03 18.90 -9.80
CA ASN A 45 -16.44 18.61 -10.00
C ASN A 45 -17.25 19.88 -10.33
N GLU A 46 -18.51 19.69 -10.70
CA GLU A 46 -19.47 20.76 -11.04
C GLU A 46 -19.60 21.87 -9.97
N ASN A 47 -19.21 21.58 -8.72
CA ASN A 47 -19.25 22.52 -7.60
C ASN A 47 -17.89 23.17 -7.32
N GLY A 48 -16.93 23.08 -8.25
CA GLY A 48 -15.60 23.67 -8.12
C GLY A 48 -14.69 22.95 -7.12
N LYS A 49 -15.05 21.76 -6.64
CA LYS A 49 -14.27 21.01 -5.64
C LYS A 49 -13.42 19.92 -6.30
N PRO A 50 -12.18 19.71 -5.82
CA PRO A 50 -11.36 18.56 -6.20
C PRO A 50 -12.11 17.24 -5.96
N THR A 51 -12.12 16.35 -6.94
CA THR A 51 -12.70 15.00 -6.83
C THR A 51 -11.80 14.06 -6.03
N ASN A 52 -10.50 14.31 -6.06
CA ASN A 52 -9.51 13.47 -5.42
C ASN A 52 -9.19 13.91 -3.98
N ARG A 53 -9.28 12.93 -3.08
CA ARG A 53 -9.00 13.08 -1.65
C ARG A 53 -7.53 12.85 -1.29
N LEU A 54 -6.68 12.44 -2.23
CA LEU A 54 -5.30 12.05 -1.96
C LEU A 54 -4.35 13.24 -1.68
N HIS A 55 -4.77 14.49 -1.87
CA HIS A 55 -3.98 15.67 -1.48
C HIS A 55 -3.56 15.64 0.00
N VAL A 56 -4.38 15.02 0.87
CA VAL A 56 -4.09 14.85 2.31
C VAL A 56 -2.86 13.97 2.59
N TRP A 57 -2.44 13.19 1.61
CA TRP A 57 -1.27 12.31 1.74
C TRP A 57 0.05 13.02 1.44
N ARG A 58 0.04 14.26 0.95
CA ARG A 58 1.26 15.00 0.62
C ARG A 58 2.18 15.13 1.83
N ASP A 59 1.66 15.66 2.92
CA ASP A 59 2.48 15.97 4.10
C ASP A 59 2.98 14.71 4.79
N VAL A 60 2.13 13.68 4.92
CA VAL A 60 2.53 12.39 5.50
C VAL A 60 3.56 11.67 4.62
N SER A 61 3.47 11.81 3.29
CA SER A 61 4.44 11.17 2.40
C SER A 61 5.81 11.83 2.52
N LEU A 62 5.85 13.16 2.58
CA LEU A 62 7.09 13.91 2.76
C LEU A 62 7.72 13.65 4.14
N SER A 63 6.92 13.69 5.21
CA SER A 63 7.43 13.52 6.58
C SER A 63 7.99 12.13 6.85
N HIS A 64 7.44 11.11 6.18
CA HIS A 64 7.85 9.72 6.35
C HIS A 64 8.68 9.17 5.19
N ALA A 65 9.12 10.01 4.24
CA ALA A 65 9.84 9.59 3.04
C ALA A 65 9.16 8.41 2.32
N ILE A 66 7.84 8.54 2.10
CA ILE A 66 7.03 7.62 1.32
C ILE A 66 6.97 8.16 -0.11
N THR A 67 7.21 7.30 -1.08
CA THR A 67 7.15 7.66 -2.50
C THR A 67 5.72 7.46 -3.03
N PRO A 68 5.05 8.51 -3.52
CA PRO A 68 3.77 8.36 -4.21
C PRO A 68 3.97 7.68 -5.57
N ILE A 69 3.14 6.69 -5.89
CA ILE A 69 3.09 6.00 -7.18
C ILE A 69 1.76 6.33 -7.84
N GLN A 70 1.81 6.99 -8.99
CA GLN A 70 0.64 7.36 -9.77
C GLN A 70 0.16 6.20 -10.63
N GLN A 71 -1.14 5.95 -10.58
CA GLN A 71 -1.84 5.14 -11.57
C GLN A 71 -3.19 5.79 -11.88
N PHE A 72 -3.40 6.19 -13.14
CA PHE A 72 -4.69 6.72 -13.57
C PHE A 72 -5.76 5.64 -13.59
N ALA A 73 -6.97 5.97 -13.14
CA ALA A 73 -8.13 5.12 -13.36
C ALA A 73 -8.60 5.23 -14.82
N TYR A 74 -8.47 4.16 -15.59
CA TYR A 74 -9.01 4.10 -16.97
C TYR A 74 -10.55 4.09 -16.96
N THR A 75 -11.12 3.46 -15.95
CA THR A 75 -12.56 3.39 -15.71
C THR A 75 -12.77 3.56 -14.21
N LYS A 76 -13.69 4.45 -13.84
CA LYS A 76 -13.99 4.73 -12.43
C LYS A 76 -14.49 3.47 -11.71
N GLY A 77 -13.95 3.21 -10.52
CA GLY A 77 -14.34 2.05 -9.70
C GLY A 77 -13.75 0.72 -10.18
N LYS A 78 -12.63 0.75 -10.88
CA LYS A 78 -11.83 -0.42 -11.25
C LYS A 78 -10.49 -0.40 -10.51
N ASP A 79 -9.86 -1.56 -10.47
CA ASP A 79 -8.75 -1.89 -9.56
C ASP A 79 -7.39 -1.51 -10.16
N ALA A 80 -7.32 -0.36 -10.85
CA ALA A 80 -6.12 0.06 -11.58
C ALA A 80 -4.94 0.27 -10.63
N THR A 81 -5.18 0.93 -9.50
CA THR A 81 -4.20 1.20 -8.45
C THR A 81 -3.72 -0.09 -7.79
N ASP A 82 -4.63 -1.04 -7.54
CA ASP A 82 -4.31 -2.36 -6.98
C ASP A 82 -3.44 -3.19 -7.91
N MET A 83 -3.76 -3.20 -9.21
CA MET A 83 -2.93 -3.88 -10.23
C MET A 83 -1.51 -3.30 -10.27
N MET A 84 -1.36 -1.98 -10.22
CA MET A 84 -0.04 -1.34 -10.19
C MET A 84 0.73 -1.71 -8.91
N LEU A 85 0.06 -1.74 -7.75
CA LEU A 85 0.64 -2.18 -6.48
C LEU A 85 1.15 -3.62 -6.58
N ILE A 86 0.31 -4.53 -7.09
CA ILE A 86 0.66 -5.95 -7.28
C ILE A 86 1.86 -6.10 -8.21
N ILE A 87 1.87 -5.43 -9.36
CA ILE A 87 2.99 -5.48 -10.31
C ILE A 87 4.29 -5.04 -9.63
N ASN A 88 4.26 -3.89 -8.95
CA ASN A 88 5.43 -3.39 -8.23
C ASN A 88 5.87 -4.32 -7.09
N ALA A 89 4.93 -4.95 -6.40
CA ALA A 89 5.23 -5.95 -5.36
C ALA A 89 5.97 -7.16 -5.96
N MET A 90 5.52 -7.65 -7.11
CA MET A 90 6.15 -8.77 -7.81
C MET A 90 7.55 -8.40 -8.34
N ASP A 91 7.74 -7.20 -8.89
CA ASP A 91 9.07 -6.72 -9.30
C ASP A 91 10.05 -6.64 -8.12
N LEU A 92 9.57 -6.14 -6.98
CA LEU A 92 10.35 -6.09 -5.73
C LEU A 92 10.67 -7.49 -5.21
N LEU A 93 9.72 -8.42 -5.30
CA LEU A 93 9.87 -9.81 -4.87
C LEU A 93 10.99 -10.50 -5.66
N TYR A 94 10.95 -10.40 -6.99
CA TYR A 94 11.96 -11.02 -7.86
C TYR A 94 13.29 -10.27 -7.91
N GLY A 95 13.34 -9.04 -7.35
CA GLY A 95 14.59 -8.30 -7.15
C GLY A 95 15.52 -8.91 -6.09
N ASN A 96 15.06 -9.88 -5.27
CA ASN A 96 15.84 -10.63 -4.28
C ASN A 96 16.63 -9.77 -3.25
N GLN A 97 16.09 -8.60 -2.87
CA GLN A 97 16.74 -7.66 -1.95
C GLN A 97 16.00 -7.46 -0.62
N LEU A 98 14.84 -8.10 -0.47
CA LEU A 98 13.91 -7.91 0.65
C LEU A 98 13.73 -9.20 1.44
N ASP A 99 13.51 -9.06 2.74
CA ASP A 99 13.23 -10.16 3.67
C ASP A 99 11.72 -10.31 3.95
N GLY A 100 10.91 -9.32 3.54
CA GLY A 100 9.48 -9.33 3.75
C GLY A 100 8.75 -8.09 3.23
N PHE A 101 7.43 -8.16 3.30
CA PHE A 101 6.51 -7.16 2.79
C PHE A 101 5.49 -6.75 3.88
N CYS A 102 5.17 -5.47 3.92
CA CYS A 102 4.07 -4.91 4.70
C CYS A 102 3.03 -4.38 3.71
N ILE A 103 1.86 -5.02 3.68
CA ILE A 103 0.72 -4.60 2.85
C ILE A 103 -0.23 -3.82 3.76
N ILE A 104 -0.37 -2.53 3.50
CA ILE A 104 -1.26 -1.63 4.25
C ILE A 104 -2.51 -1.40 3.40
N SER A 105 -3.50 -2.28 3.60
CA SER A 105 -4.83 -2.19 3.00
C SER A 105 -5.83 -3.00 3.84
N SER A 106 -7.13 -2.75 3.63
CA SER A 106 -8.22 -3.61 4.13
C SER A 106 -8.91 -4.40 3.01
N ASP A 107 -8.40 -4.30 1.78
CA ASP A 107 -8.93 -5.02 0.62
C ASP A 107 -8.48 -6.49 0.63
N SER A 108 -9.45 -7.41 0.55
CA SER A 108 -9.19 -8.84 0.51
C SER A 108 -8.59 -9.31 -0.82
N ASP A 109 -8.67 -8.51 -1.87
CA ASP A 109 -8.17 -8.88 -3.20
C ASP A 109 -6.63 -8.99 -3.24
N PHE A 110 -5.93 -8.50 -2.21
CA PHE A 110 -4.50 -8.73 -1.99
C PHE A 110 -4.16 -10.11 -1.39
N THR A 111 -5.13 -10.96 -1.08
CA THR A 111 -4.90 -12.31 -0.53
C THR A 111 -3.96 -13.15 -1.42
N PRO A 112 -4.16 -13.24 -2.76
CA PRO A 112 -3.24 -14.00 -3.61
C PRO A 112 -1.82 -13.43 -3.64
N LEU A 113 -1.65 -12.11 -3.53
CA LEU A 113 -0.34 -11.47 -3.43
C LEU A 113 0.37 -11.90 -2.14
N ALA A 114 -0.33 -11.87 -1.01
CA ALA A 114 0.22 -12.30 0.28
C ALA A 114 0.67 -13.77 0.22
N SER A 115 -0.18 -14.67 -0.29
CA SER A 115 0.15 -16.09 -0.45
C SER A 115 1.36 -16.28 -1.38
N ARG A 116 1.42 -15.56 -2.50
CA ARG A 116 2.55 -15.65 -3.45
C ARG A 116 3.89 -15.22 -2.84
N ILE A 117 3.89 -14.17 -2.01
CA ILE A 117 5.10 -13.72 -1.29
C ILE A 117 5.52 -14.78 -0.26
N ARG A 118 4.57 -15.38 0.47
CA ARG A 118 4.84 -16.45 1.44
C ARG A 118 5.38 -17.73 0.78
N GLU A 119 4.82 -18.12 -0.36
CA GLU A 119 5.31 -19.24 -1.18
C GLU A 119 6.76 -19.03 -1.63
N SER A 120 7.19 -17.77 -1.76
CA SER A 120 8.57 -17.41 -2.09
C SER A 120 9.49 -17.38 -0.85
N GLY A 121 8.98 -17.77 0.33
CA GLY A 121 9.73 -17.89 1.57
C GLY A 121 9.88 -16.58 2.36
N LEU A 122 9.25 -15.48 1.94
CA LEU A 122 9.35 -14.19 2.61
C LEU A 122 8.23 -13.96 3.62
N THR A 123 8.49 -13.10 4.61
CA THR A 123 7.48 -12.75 5.62
C THR A 123 6.49 -11.71 5.07
N VAL A 124 5.19 -11.88 5.32
CA VAL A 124 4.15 -10.89 4.99
C VAL A 124 3.51 -10.38 6.27
N TYR A 125 3.33 -9.07 6.36
CA TYR A 125 2.60 -8.38 7.42
C TYR A 125 1.43 -7.61 6.80
N GLY A 126 0.21 -7.92 7.20
CA GLY A 126 -0.99 -7.18 6.82
C GLY A 126 -1.35 -6.13 7.86
N PHE A 127 -1.62 -4.90 7.41
CA PHE A 127 -2.10 -3.81 8.26
C PHE A 127 -3.41 -3.27 7.69
N GLY A 128 -4.52 -3.56 8.36
CA GLY A 128 -5.86 -3.15 7.97
C GLY A 128 -6.71 -2.73 9.17
N LYS A 129 -7.97 -2.41 8.91
CA LYS A 129 -8.96 -2.15 9.97
C LYS A 129 -9.25 -3.44 10.74
N THR A 130 -9.75 -3.34 11.97
CA THR A 130 -10.13 -4.51 12.78
C THR A 130 -11.16 -5.44 12.09
N GLN A 131 -11.89 -4.93 11.09
CA GLN A 131 -12.90 -5.65 10.30
C GLN A 131 -12.36 -6.24 9.00
N THR A 132 -11.05 -6.37 8.85
CA THR A 132 -10.45 -7.00 7.67
C THR A 132 -10.90 -8.47 7.54
N PRO A 133 -11.29 -8.94 6.33
CA PRO A 133 -11.78 -10.31 6.13
C PRO A 133 -10.78 -11.39 6.57
N SER A 134 -11.30 -12.50 7.10
CA SER A 134 -10.48 -13.63 7.60
C SER A 134 -9.58 -14.23 6.52
N ALA A 135 -10.00 -14.22 5.26
CA ALA A 135 -9.22 -14.71 4.13
C ALA A 135 -7.86 -13.98 4.02
N PHE A 136 -7.84 -12.65 4.23
CA PHE A 136 -6.60 -11.87 4.21
C PHE A 136 -5.77 -12.05 5.47
N ILE A 137 -6.42 -12.24 6.64
CA ILE A 137 -5.74 -12.48 7.92
C ILE A 137 -4.99 -13.82 7.93
N HIS A 138 -5.53 -14.85 7.26
CA HIS A 138 -4.96 -16.20 7.22
C HIS A 138 -4.11 -16.50 5.97
N ALA A 139 -3.93 -15.51 5.10
CA ALA A 139 -3.25 -15.61 3.81
C ALA A 139 -1.78 -15.98 3.90
#